data_AF-A0A539EFM1-F1
#
_entry.id   AF-A0A539EFM1-F1
#
_cell.length_a   1.000
_cell.length_b   1.000
_cell.length_c   1.000
_cell.angle_alpha   90.00
_cell.angle_beta   90.00
_cell.angle_gamma   90.00
#
_symmetry.space_group_name_H-M   'P 1'
#
loop_
_entity.id
_entity.type
_entity.pdbx_description
1 polymer ?
#
loop_
_entity_poly.entity_id
_entity_poly.type
_entity_poly.pdbx_seq_one_letter_code
_entity_poly.pdbx_strand_id
1 'polypeptide(L)'
;MINGTLNASSVVLVGTGGGLYSSSGQQNYGVSLSGTVYNATVTGIGGIGMGGQHHGVFVSGLTANSDLTFINSVGGNGGTSNYGVNVSGNLTMVNGTLQFSNITGGGVLTSNYGVAIAGVVTAPMVIGADIFGGPGSGNDYGLYLSGSLVANEVLMSAGSIGIGSSEVGIYLVGTINADIATLTGLGGGLYSSAGVGNYGIYLNGATLTVPNGILLTGTGGEGSGGFHHGVSIETTSSTVTSSSFRFQNCMGGSGGNSNYGVNAAANLSMASGTLYFNDVSGGSNGTTNYGLYISATVSAPAIIGTDLFDAPDNERRLYG
;
A
#
# COMPACT_ATOMS: atom_id res chain seq x y z
N MET A 1 -9.95 24.68 -4.05
CA MET A 1 -9.06 24.76 -2.88
C MET A 1 -9.88 25.18 -1.68
N ILE A 2 -9.76 24.47 -0.56
CA ILE A 2 -10.38 24.79 0.72
C ILE A 2 -9.23 25.02 1.70
N ASN A 3 -9.18 26.21 2.31
CA ASN A 3 -8.11 26.63 3.22
C ASN A 3 -8.68 27.39 4.42
N GLY A 4 -9.67 26.78 5.07
CA GLY A 4 -10.45 27.41 6.13
C GLY A 4 -11.26 26.38 6.89
N THR A 5 -12.32 26.81 7.57
CA THR A 5 -13.17 25.92 8.36
C THR A 5 -14.48 25.64 7.63
N LEU A 6 -14.78 24.36 7.36
CA LEU A 6 -16.09 23.88 6.94
C LEU A 6 -16.78 23.21 8.12
N ASN A 7 -17.59 23.98 8.85
CA ASN A 7 -18.32 23.51 10.02
C ASN A 7 -19.81 23.37 9.68
N ALA A 8 -20.21 22.14 9.35
CA ALA A 8 -21.60 21.76 9.10
C ALA A 8 -21.85 20.37 9.70
N SER A 9 -23.12 20.00 9.87
CA SER A 9 -23.48 18.64 10.31
C SER A 9 -23.09 17.57 9.30
N SER A 10 -22.95 17.93 8.03
CA SER A 10 -22.41 17.10 6.96
C SER A 10 -21.76 17.99 5.91
N VAL A 11 -20.57 17.62 5.47
CA VAL A 11 -19.83 18.27 4.39
C VAL A 11 -19.67 17.29 3.25
N VAL A 12 -20.13 17.63 2.05
CA VAL A 12 -19.91 16.83 0.84
C VAL A 12 -19.14 17.66 -0.17
N LEU A 13 -17.98 17.16 -0.58
CA LEU A 13 -17.09 17.84 -1.51
C LEU A 13 -16.90 16.96 -2.74
N VAL A 14 -17.25 17.49 -3.91
CA VAL A 14 -17.02 16.84 -5.19
C VAL A 14 -16.27 17.82 -6.07
N GLY A 15 -15.14 17.38 -6.63
CA GLY A 15 -14.31 18.23 -7.48
C GLY A 15 -13.63 17.48 -8.61
N THR A 16 -13.41 18.18 -9.72
CA THR A 16 -12.72 17.68 -10.90
C THR A 16 -11.63 18.67 -11.29
N GLY A 17 -10.41 18.17 -11.48
CA GLY A 17 -9.28 18.96 -11.91
C GLY A 17 -9.45 19.39 -13.36
N GLY A 18 -9.01 20.60 -13.68
CA GLY A 18 -9.02 21.11 -15.06
C GLY A 18 -7.84 20.63 -15.89
N GLY A 19 -7.59 21.32 -17.00
CA GLY A 19 -6.39 21.14 -17.81
C GLY A 19 -6.67 20.96 -19.30
N LEU A 20 -5.59 20.92 -20.08
CA LEU A 20 -5.61 20.68 -21.53
C LEU A 20 -4.55 19.64 -21.88
N TYR A 21 -4.91 18.66 -22.71
CA TYR A 21 -3.98 17.63 -23.20
C TYR A 21 -2.79 18.18 -23.97
N SER A 22 -2.83 19.44 -24.44
CA SER A 22 -1.73 20.08 -25.15
C SER A 22 -0.82 20.92 -24.24
N SER A 23 -1.09 20.98 -22.94
CA SER A 23 -0.39 21.87 -22.00
C SER A 23 0.30 21.08 -20.89
N SER A 24 1.42 21.60 -20.39
CA SER A 24 2.14 21.04 -19.24
C SER A 24 1.46 21.38 -17.90
N GLY A 25 0.13 21.42 -17.85
CA GLY A 25 -0.63 21.82 -16.66
C GLY A 25 -0.11 21.11 -15.41
N GLN A 26 0.10 21.84 -14.31
CA GLN A 26 0.59 21.29 -13.06
C GLN A 26 -0.49 21.38 -11.99
N GLN A 27 -0.54 20.40 -11.09
CA GLN A 27 -1.36 20.45 -9.87
C GLN A 27 -2.87 20.55 -10.14
N ASN A 28 -3.36 19.82 -11.15
CA ASN A 28 -4.78 19.80 -11.48
C ASN A 28 -5.53 18.85 -10.53
N TYR A 29 -5.75 19.33 -9.31
CA TYR A 29 -6.42 18.55 -8.28
C TYR A 29 -7.94 18.63 -8.40
N GLY A 30 -8.63 17.50 -8.21
CA GLY A 30 -10.09 17.50 -8.08
C GLY A 30 -10.53 18.29 -6.86
N VAL A 31 -10.00 17.91 -5.69
CA VAL A 31 -10.19 18.64 -4.43
C VAL A 31 -8.83 18.89 -3.79
N SER A 32 -8.60 20.10 -3.31
CA SER A 32 -7.43 20.45 -2.50
C SER A 32 -7.89 20.94 -1.13
N LEU A 33 -7.45 20.25 -0.08
CA LEU A 33 -7.86 20.43 1.30
C LEU A 33 -6.72 20.93 2.18
N SER A 34 -7.05 21.97 2.93
CA SER A 34 -6.30 22.48 4.06
C SER A 34 -7.24 23.13 5.07
N GLY A 35 -6.83 23.22 6.33
CA GLY A 35 -7.63 23.84 7.40
C GLY A 35 -8.44 22.81 8.20
N THR A 36 -9.73 23.07 8.41
CA THR A 36 -10.58 22.25 9.31
C THR A 36 -11.88 21.83 8.63
N VAL A 37 -12.25 20.56 8.73
CA VAL A 37 -13.53 20.03 8.26
C VAL A 37 -14.24 19.24 9.35
N TYR A 38 -15.56 19.19 9.28
CA TYR A 38 -16.41 18.41 10.18
C TYR A 38 -17.26 17.45 9.36
N ASN A 39 -17.28 16.16 9.74
CA ASN A 39 -18.09 15.10 9.13
C ASN A 39 -18.14 15.17 7.58
N ALA A 40 -17.00 14.89 6.94
CA ALA A 40 -16.80 15.20 5.53
C ALA A 40 -16.66 13.95 4.65
N THR A 41 -17.38 13.96 3.52
CA THR A 41 -17.21 13.00 2.43
C THR A 41 -16.64 13.71 1.20
N VAL A 42 -15.55 13.19 0.65
CA VAL A 42 -14.77 13.87 -0.38
C VAL A 42 -14.56 12.95 -1.59
N THR A 43 -14.95 13.42 -2.76
CA THR A 43 -14.69 12.80 -4.05
C THR A 43 -13.91 13.75 -4.92
N GLY A 44 -12.76 13.30 -5.43
CA GLY A 44 -11.90 14.09 -6.29
C GLY A 44 -11.47 13.32 -7.54
N ILE A 45 -11.63 13.94 -8.70
CA ILE A 45 -11.12 13.43 -9.97
C ILE A 45 -9.99 14.35 -10.43
N GLY A 46 -8.78 13.82 -10.60
CA GLY A 46 -7.65 14.60 -11.08
C GLY A 46 -7.85 15.05 -12.53
N GLY A 47 -7.19 16.15 -12.89
CA GLY A 47 -7.31 16.75 -14.21
C GLY A 47 -6.47 16.09 -15.30
N ILE A 48 -6.16 16.86 -16.34
CA ILE A 48 -5.41 16.36 -17.50
C ILE A 48 -4.22 17.27 -17.86
N GLY A 49 -3.18 16.70 -18.46
CA GLY A 49 -2.04 17.46 -18.98
C GLY A 49 -0.93 16.60 -19.58
N MET A 50 0.12 17.23 -20.12
CA MET A 50 1.32 16.52 -20.62
C MET A 50 2.40 16.32 -19.55
N GLY A 51 2.31 17.04 -18.43
CA GLY A 51 3.28 16.97 -17.34
C GLY A 51 2.61 17.29 -16.01
N GLY A 52 3.39 17.42 -14.94
CA GLY A 52 2.88 17.75 -13.62
C GLY A 52 2.11 16.61 -12.94
N GLN A 53 1.56 16.91 -11.76
CA GLN A 53 0.82 15.98 -10.91
C GLN A 53 -0.68 16.27 -10.99
N HIS A 54 -1.50 15.25 -11.20
CA HIS A 54 -2.95 15.37 -11.30
C HIS A 54 -3.60 14.46 -10.27
N HIS A 55 -3.78 14.94 -9.03
CA HIS A 55 -4.38 14.13 -7.97
C HIS A 55 -5.90 14.23 -7.94
N GLY A 56 -6.60 13.16 -7.55
CA GLY A 56 -8.02 13.24 -7.21
C GLY A 56 -8.23 14.19 -6.04
N VAL A 57 -7.64 13.86 -4.90
CA VAL A 57 -7.64 14.70 -3.70
C VAL A 57 -6.22 14.98 -3.23
N PHE A 58 -5.93 16.24 -2.90
CA PHE A 58 -4.66 16.67 -2.32
C PHE A 58 -4.88 17.28 -0.94
N VAL A 59 -4.21 16.76 0.08
CA VAL A 59 -4.23 17.24 1.45
C VAL A 59 -2.85 17.79 1.80
N SER A 60 -2.78 19.10 2.09
CA SER A 60 -1.54 19.78 2.49
C SER A 60 -1.47 20.10 3.98
N GLY A 61 -2.54 19.86 4.74
CA GLY A 61 -2.61 20.08 6.18
C GLY A 61 -4.05 20.20 6.66
N LEU A 62 -4.59 19.17 7.32
CA LEU A 62 -6.02 19.07 7.63
C LEU A 62 -6.28 18.65 9.08
N THR A 63 -7.22 19.32 9.73
CA THR A 63 -7.86 18.83 10.95
C THR A 63 -9.28 18.38 10.61
N ALA A 64 -9.58 17.11 10.83
CA ALA A 64 -10.95 16.59 10.70
C ALA A 64 -11.54 16.32 12.08
N ASN A 65 -12.67 16.97 12.35
CA ASN A 65 -13.42 16.83 13.60
C ASN A 65 -14.67 15.99 13.33
N SER A 66 -14.55 14.67 13.53
CA SER A 66 -15.48 13.58 13.19
C SER A 66 -15.06 12.85 11.92
N ASP A 67 -15.93 12.01 11.36
CA ASP A 67 -15.60 11.11 10.26
C ASP A 67 -15.11 11.88 9.02
N LEU A 68 -14.12 11.29 8.35
CA LEU A 68 -13.59 11.78 7.09
C LEU A 68 -13.47 10.62 6.12
N THR A 69 -14.27 10.66 5.07
CA THR A 69 -14.28 9.63 4.03
C THR A 69 -13.80 10.22 2.71
N PHE A 70 -12.71 9.68 2.18
CA PHE A 70 -12.36 9.83 0.77
C PHE A 70 -12.98 8.69 -0.02
N ILE A 71 -13.80 9.02 -1.02
CA ILE A 71 -14.53 8.01 -1.80
C ILE A 71 -14.52 8.33 -3.29
N ASN A 72 -14.44 7.28 -4.12
CA ASN A 72 -14.52 7.38 -5.59
C ASN A 72 -13.50 8.37 -6.16
N SER A 73 -12.31 8.44 -5.57
CA SER A 73 -11.31 9.44 -5.94
C SER A 73 -10.26 8.84 -6.86
N VAL A 74 -9.98 9.52 -7.97
CA VAL A 74 -9.15 8.99 -9.06
C VAL A 74 -8.11 10.03 -9.46
N GLY A 75 -6.86 9.59 -9.61
CA GLY A 75 -5.80 10.41 -10.20
C GLY A 75 -6.14 10.79 -11.65
N GLY A 76 -5.63 11.93 -12.10
CA GLY A 76 -5.81 12.43 -13.45
C GLY A 76 -4.88 11.77 -14.47
N ASN A 77 -4.86 12.32 -15.68
CA ASN A 77 -4.02 11.80 -16.76
C ASN A 77 -2.98 12.84 -17.22
N GLY A 78 -1.69 12.51 -17.08
CA GLY A 78 -0.59 13.36 -17.49
C GLY A 78 0.62 13.22 -16.59
N GLY A 79 1.84 13.42 -17.11
CA GLY A 79 3.05 13.32 -16.29
C GLY A 79 3.14 12.06 -15.42
N THR A 80 3.85 12.15 -14.30
CA THR A 80 3.97 11.10 -13.27
C THR A 80 3.29 11.56 -11.99
N SER A 81 3.16 10.68 -10.99
CA SER A 81 2.64 11.05 -9.66
C SER A 81 1.15 11.44 -9.67
N ASN A 82 0.32 10.65 -10.34
CA ASN A 82 -1.13 10.88 -10.40
C ASN A 82 -1.86 10.07 -9.34
N TYR A 83 -1.98 10.64 -8.15
CA TYR A 83 -2.55 9.94 -7.01
C TYR A 83 -4.08 10.05 -6.92
N GLY A 84 -4.76 8.99 -6.51
CA GLY A 84 -6.18 9.08 -6.14
C GLY A 84 -6.38 10.02 -4.96
N VAL A 85 -5.64 9.78 -3.88
CA VAL A 85 -5.54 10.68 -2.71
C VAL A 85 -4.08 10.86 -2.32
N ASN A 86 -3.67 12.10 -2.10
CA ASN A 86 -2.33 12.46 -1.62
C ASN A 86 -2.41 13.22 -0.30
N VAL A 87 -1.90 12.62 0.77
CA VAL A 87 -1.71 13.25 2.08
C VAL A 87 -0.25 13.67 2.21
N SER A 88 0.05 14.86 1.67
CA SER A 88 1.40 15.43 1.65
C SER A 88 1.78 16.14 2.96
N GLY A 89 0.80 16.77 3.61
CA GLY A 89 0.96 17.39 4.92
C GLY A 89 0.26 16.58 6.02
N ASN A 90 0.29 17.11 7.25
CA ASN A 90 -0.30 16.41 8.39
C ASN A 90 -1.83 16.37 8.32
N LEU A 91 -2.40 15.24 8.74
CA LEU A 91 -3.84 15.07 8.91
C LEU A 91 -4.10 14.64 10.35
N THR A 92 -4.90 15.39 11.09
CA THR A 92 -5.19 15.09 12.50
C THR A 92 -6.70 14.96 12.74
N MET A 93 -7.08 13.90 13.43
CA MET A 93 -8.43 13.60 13.87
C MET A 93 -8.39 13.20 15.34
N VAL A 94 -9.27 13.80 16.14
CA VAL A 94 -9.42 13.48 17.57
C VAL A 94 -10.51 12.45 17.83
N ASN A 95 -11.44 12.29 16.89
CA ASN A 95 -12.57 11.37 16.95
C ASN A 95 -12.96 10.93 15.52
N GLY A 96 -13.80 9.89 15.43
CA GLY A 96 -14.29 9.34 14.17
C GLY A 96 -13.30 8.41 13.46
N THR A 97 -13.67 8.03 12.23
CA THR A 97 -12.91 7.14 11.36
C THR A 97 -12.40 7.88 10.14
N LEU A 98 -11.12 7.68 9.83
CA LEU A 98 -10.55 8.04 8.53
C LEU A 98 -10.76 6.87 7.56
N GLN A 99 -11.49 7.11 6.48
CA GLN A 99 -11.80 6.08 5.50
C GLN A 99 -11.30 6.44 4.09
N PHE A 100 -10.71 5.46 3.42
CA PHE A 100 -10.41 5.48 1.99
C PHE A 100 -11.19 4.35 1.31
N SER A 101 -12.02 4.66 0.31
CA SER A 101 -12.82 3.67 -0.39
C SER A 101 -12.90 3.95 -1.89
N ASN A 102 -12.68 2.94 -2.72
CA ASN A 102 -12.71 3.05 -4.18
C ASN A 102 -11.80 4.20 -4.67
N ILE A 103 -10.50 4.02 -4.46
CA ILE A 103 -9.47 5.01 -4.78
C ILE A 103 -8.54 4.44 -5.83
N THR A 104 -8.24 5.19 -6.88
CA THR A 104 -7.32 4.72 -7.94
C THR A 104 -6.31 5.79 -8.33
N GLY A 105 -5.05 5.39 -8.54
CA GLY A 105 -4.08 6.22 -9.26
C GLY A 105 -4.53 6.50 -10.70
N GLY A 106 -3.97 7.53 -11.34
CA GLY A 106 -4.32 7.90 -12.72
C GLY A 106 -3.16 7.77 -13.69
N GLY A 107 -3.40 7.88 -15.00
CA GLY A 107 -2.34 7.97 -16.01
C GLY A 107 -1.65 6.65 -16.36
N VAL A 108 -0.84 6.69 -17.41
CA VAL A 108 -0.17 5.52 -18.03
C VAL A 108 1.36 5.50 -17.84
N LEU A 109 1.89 6.51 -17.15
CA LEU A 109 3.33 6.61 -16.86
C LEU A 109 3.63 6.00 -15.50
N THR A 110 4.61 6.51 -14.77
CA THR A 110 5.06 5.90 -13.51
C THR A 110 4.54 6.64 -12.28
N SER A 111 4.63 5.98 -11.13
CA SER A 111 4.30 6.55 -9.82
C SER A 111 2.82 6.91 -9.71
N ASN A 112 1.90 6.03 -10.08
CA ASN A 112 0.47 6.33 -9.94
C ASN A 112 -0.09 5.55 -8.76
N TYR A 113 -0.20 6.24 -7.63
CA TYR A 113 -0.63 5.64 -6.37
C TYR A 113 -2.13 5.78 -6.14
N GLY A 114 -2.78 4.77 -5.55
CA GLY A 114 -4.15 4.93 -5.05
C GLY A 114 -4.17 5.96 -3.93
N VAL A 115 -3.49 5.63 -2.83
CA VAL A 115 -3.30 6.52 -1.69
C VAL A 115 -1.81 6.72 -1.43
N ALA A 116 -1.37 7.97 -1.36
CA ALA A 116 -0.02 8.36 -0.97
C ALA A 116 -0.06 9.10 0.37
N ILE A 117 0.73 8.66 1.36
CA ILE A 117 0.83 9.29 2.68
C ILE A 117 2.30 9.60 2.95
N ALA A 118 2.65 10.87 2.78
CA ALA A 118 3.98 11.41 3.09
C ALA A 118 4.01 12.20 4.40
N GLY A 119 2.86 12.76 4.82
CA GLY A 119 2.71 13.45 6.10
C GLY A 119 2.46 12.50 7.29
N VAL A 120 2.26 13.09 8.47
CA VAL A 120 1.79 12.36 9.65
C VAL A 120 0.27 12.38 9.69
N VAL A 121 -0.32 11.20 9.71
CA VAL A 121 -1.75 11.00 9.90
C VAL A 121 -1.99 10.49 11.31
N THR A 122 -2.75 11.23 12.11
CA THR A 122 -3.21 10.81 13.44
C THR A 122 -4.72 10.72 13.43
N ALA A 123 -5.28 9.53 13.64
CA ALA A 123 -6.72 9.31 13.70
C ALA A 123 -7.04 8.12 14.60
N PRO A 124 -8.20 8.06 15.28
CA PRO A 124 -8.53 6.91 16.13
C PRO A 124 -8.55 5.58 15.36
N MET A 125 -9.09 5.59 14.15
CA MET A 125 -9.20 4.43 13.27
C MET A 125 -8.93 4.85 11.83
N VAL A 126 -8.12 4.06 11.12
CA VAL A 126 -7.83 4.24 9.70
C VAL A 126 -8.25 2.98 8.95
N ILE A 127 -9.20 3.10 8.03
CA ILE A 127 -9.68 2.00 7.18
C ILE A 127 -9.47 2.36 5.71
N GLY A 128 -8.92 1.42 4.95
CA GLY A 128 -8.76 1.52 3.51
C GLY A 128 -9.22 0.24 2.83
N ALA A 129 -10.09 0.37 1.83
CA ALA A 129 -10.51 -0.74 0.98
C ALA A 129 -10.65 -0.27 -0.48
N ASP A 130 -10.46 -1.20 -1.41
CA ASP A 130 -10.53 -0.94 -2.85
C ASP A 130 -9.62 0.22 -3.27
N ILE A 131 -8.37 0.19 -2.82
CA ILE A 131 -7.35 1.17 -3.14
C ILE A 131 -6.40 0.57 -4.18
N PHE A 132 -6.30 1.17 -5.37
CA PHE A 132 -5.46 0.65 -6.45
C PHE A 132 -4.47 1.68 -6.98
N GLY A 133 -3.27 1.24 -7.33
CA GLY A 133 -2.37 1.99 -8.20
C GLY A 133 -3.00 2.29 -9.57
N GLY A 134 -2.41 3.17 -10.36
CA GLY A 134 -2.87 3.45 -11.72
C GLY A 134 -2.43 2.39 -12.74
N PRO A 135 -2.92 2.43 -13.99
CA PRO A 135 -2.59 1.49 -15.05
C PRO A 135 -1.21 1.75 -15.70
N GLY A 136 -0.28 2.31 -14.94
CA GLY A 136 1.06 2.63 -15.38
C GLY A 136 1.94 1.39 -15.60
N SER A 137 3.21 1.62 -15.88
CA SER A 137 4.19 0.54 -16.10
C SER A 137 5.40 0.62 -15.16
N GLY A 138 5.27 1.31 -14.03
CA GLY A 138 6.41 1.50 -13.14
C GLY A 138 6.05 2.22 -11.86
N ASN A 139 6.28 1.56 -10.72
CA ASN A 139 5.97 2.10 -9.41
C ASN A 139 4.49 2.46 -9.29
N ASP A 140 3.55 1.61 -9.67
CA ASP A 140 2.13 1.88 -9.46
C ASP A 140 1.69 1.14 -8.20
N TYR A 141 1.37 1.92 -7.15
CA TYR A 141 1.16 1.39 -5.81
C TYR A 141 -0.28 1.58 -5.35
N GLY A 142 -0.89 0.59 -4.71
CA GLY A 142 -2.18 0.79 -4.04
C GLY A 142 -2.03 1.82 -2.92
N LEU A 143 -1.28 1.46 -1.89
CA LEU A 143 -0.90 2.34 -0.79
C LEU A 143 0.60 2.58 -0.81
N TYR A 144 1.01 3.85 -0.85
CA TYR A 144 2.38 4.27 -0.58
C TYR A 144 2.45 5.03 0.74
N LEU A 145 3.09 4.46 1.75
CA LEU A 145 3.31 5.11 3.05
C LEU A 145 4.80 5.36 3.26
N SER A 146 5.20 6.63 3.12
CA SER A 146 6.53 7.13 3.48
C SER A 146 6.52 8.00 4.74
N GLY A 147 5.34 8.49 5.14
CA GLY A 147 5.11 9.26 6.35
C GLY A 147 4.80 8.38 7.58
N SER A 148 3.76 8.72 8.33
CA SER A 148 3.35 7.93 9.50
C SER A 148 1.85 7.81 9.64
N LEU A 149 1.38 6.62 10.02
CA LEU A 149 0.03 6.39 10.52
C LEU A 149 0.10 6.19 12.03
N VAL A 150 -0.65 7.02 12.78
CA VAL A 150 -0.80 6.92 14.23
C VAL A 150 -2.28 6.71 14.54
N ALA A 151 -2.64 5.53 15.03
CA ALA A 151 -4.04 5.17 15.28
C ALA A 151 -4.21 4.16 16.42
N ASN A 152 -5.45 3.81 16.78
CA ASN A 152 -5.70 2.59 17.54
C ASN A 152 -5.73 1.41 16.57
N GLU A 153 -6.40 1.55 15.43
CA GLU A 153 -6.53 0.48 14.45
C GLU A 153 -6.19 0.97 13.03
N VAL A 154 -5.42 0.16 12.31
CA VAL A 154 -5.10 0.36 10.89
C VAL A 154 -5.52 -0.89 10.11
N LEU A 155 -6.52 -0.74 9.25
CA LEU A 155 -7.07 -1.82 8.42
C LEU A 155 -6.97 -1.40 6.96
N MET A 156 -6.00 -1.90 6.21
CA MET A 156 -5.75 -1.46 4.83
C MET A 156 -5.75 -2.64 3.87
N SER A 157 -6.56 -2.55 2.82
CA SER A 157 -6.51 -3.43 1.65
C SER A 157 -6.22 -2.61 0.41
N ALA A 158 -5.11 -2.91 -0.28
CA ALA A 158 -4.69 -2.17 -1.46
C ALA A 158 -4.01 -3.07 -2.50
N GLY A 159 -4.18 -2.73 -3.77
CA GLY A 159 -3.64 -3.47 -4.91
C GLY A 159 -2.97 -2.57 -5.94
N SER A 160 -2.37 -3.16 -6.97
CA SER A 160 -1.95 -2.42 -8.17
C SER A 160 -2.59 -3.01 -9.41
N ILE A 161 -2.98 -2.13 -10.35
CA ILE A 161 -3.39 -2.49 -11.71
C ILE A 161 -2.33 -2.06 -12.74
N GLY A 162 -1.13 -1.68 -12.29
CA GLY A 162 -0.01 -1.42 -13.19
C GLY A 162 0.36 -2.67 -13.98
N ILE A 163 0.98 -2.50 -15.14
CA ILE A 163 1.24 -3.58 -16.12
C ILE A 163 2.75 -3.88 -16.30
N GLY A 164 3.61 -3.16 -15.57
CA GLY A 164 5.04 -3.21 -15.72
C GLY A 164 5.75 -3.87 -14.53
N SER A 165 6.71 -3.13 -13.98
CA SER A 165 7.55 -3.56 -12.86
C SER A 165 7.29 -2.69 -11.65
N SER A 166 7.57 -3.22 -10.46
CA SER A 166 7.33 -2.53 -9.20
C SER A 166 5.85 -2.15 -9.04
N GLU A 167 4.95 -3.07 -9.38
CA GLU A 167 3.51 -2.90 -9.20
C GLU A 167 3.09 -3.51 -7.87
N VAL A 168 2.94 -2.66 -6.85
CA VAL A 168 2.86 -3.10 -5.44
C VAL A 168 1.51 -2.78 -4.82
N GLY A 169 0.92 -3.72 -4.09
CA GLY A 169 -0.32 -3.45 -3.35
C GLY A 169 -0.11 -2.43 -2.24
N ILE A 170 0.76 -2.75 -1.27
CA ILE A 170 1.11 -1.87 -0.16
C ILE A 170 2.63 -1.72 -0.09
N TYR A 171 3.13 -0.50 -0.27
CA TYR A 171 4.53 -0.16 -0.12
C TYR A 171 4.77 0.71 1.12
N LEU A 172 5.54 0.16 2.07
CA LEU A 172 5.83 0.74 3.37
C LEU A 172 7.31 1.07 3.49
N VAL A 173 7.60 2.36 3.57
CA VAL A 173 8.91 2.93 3.94
C VAL A 173 8.80 3.70 5.27
N GLY A 174 7.60 4.15 5.60
CA GLY A 174 7.29 4.94 6.78
C GLY A 174 6.99 4.12 8.03
N THR A 175 6.23 4.74 8.94
CA THR A 175 5.89 4.18 10.25
C THR A 175 4.40 3.87 10.38
N ILE A 176 4.07 2.72 10.96
CA ILE A 176 2.75 2.45 11.54
C ILE A 176 2.93 2.35 13.04
N ASN A 177 2.27 3.24 13.77
CA ASN A 177 2.13 3.22 15.22
C ASN A 177 0.65 3.04 15.55
N ALA A 178 0.25 1.80 15.80
CA ALA A 178 -1.14 1.44 16.04
C ALA A 178 -1.26 0.53 17.25
N ASP A 179 -2.46 0.25 17.74
CA ASP A 179 -2.67 -0.86 18.68
C ASP A 179 -2.70 -2.20 17.93
N ILE A 180 -3.45 -2.24 16.82
CA ILE A 180 -3.58 -3.39 15.91
C ILE A 180 -3.43 -2.90 14.46
N ALA A 181 -2.80 -3.72 13.61
CA ALA A 181 -2.69 -3.48 12.18
C ALA A 181 -3.01 -4.73 11.36
N THR A 182 -3.91 -4.61 10.37
CA THR A 182 -4.16 -5.64 9.35
C THR A 182 -3.96 -5.04 7.97
N LEU A 183 -3.04 -5.62 7.21
CA LEU A 183 -2.67 -5.16 5.88
C LEU A 183 -2.85 -6.28 4.86
N THR A 184 -3.59 -6.00 3.79
CA THR A 184 -3.80 -6.90 2.68
C THR A 184 -3.31 -6.24 1.39
N GLY A 185 -2.32 -6.85 0.74
CA GLY A 185 -1.68 -6.31 -0.44
C GLY A 185 -1.79 -7.23 -1.66
N LEU A 186 -2.13 -6.68 -2.82
CA LEU A 186 -2.13 -7.39 -4.11
C LEU A 186 -1.18 -6.74 -5.12
N GLY A 187 -0.17 -7.47 -5.57
CA GLY A 187 0.75 -7.03 -6.62
C GLY A 187 0.05 -6.96 -7.98
N GLY A 188 0.52 -6.06 -8.84
CA GLY A 188 0.03 -5.91 -10.21
C GLY A 188 0.90 -6.64 -11.23
N GLY A 189 1.04 -6.06 -12.41
CA GLY A 189 1.83 -6.59 -13.50
C GLY A 189 1.00 -7.33 -14.53
N LEU A 190 1.68 -7.85 -15.55
CA LEU A 190 1.07 -8.53 -16.67
C LEU A 190 1.87 -9.78 -16.99
N TYR A 191 1.23 -10.96 -17.04
CA TYR A 191 1.89 -12.23 -17.33
C TYR A 191 2.79 -12.21 -18.59
N SER A 192 2.40 -11.44 -19.61
CA SER A 192 3.10 -11.34 -20.90
C SER A 192 4.19 -10.27 -20.93
N SER A 193 4.33 -9.48 -19.87
CA SER A 193 5.35 -8.45 -19.71
C SER A 193 6.60 -9.02 -19.03
N ALA A 194 7.76 -8.41 -19.25
CA ALA A 194 9.00 -8.73 -18.53
C ALA A 194 9.07 -8.11 -17.12
N GLY A 195 7.90 -7.75 -16.56
CA GLY A 195 7.77 -7.12 -15.26
C GLY A 195 8.46 -7.91 -14.14
N VAL A 196 9.05 -7.18 -13.19
CA VAL A 196 9.69 -7.70 -11.98
C VAL A 196 9.28 -6.90 -10.75
N GLY A 197 9.38 -7.53 -9.58
CA GLY A 197 9.19 -6.82 -8.31
C GLY A 197 7.74 -6.45 -8.03
N ASN A 198 6.78 -7.25 -8.50
CA ASN A 198 5.36 -6.99 -8.30
C ASN A 198 4.91 -7.66 -7.00
N TYR A 199 4.79 -6.86 -5.94
CA TYR A 199 4.62 -7.36 -4.58
C TYR A 199 3.22 -7.14 -4.05
N GLY A 200 2.71 -8.08 -3.25
CA GLY A 200 1.52 -7.81 -2.45
C GLY A 200 1.82 -6.70 -1.43
N ILE A 201 2.73 -6.98 -0.52
CA ILE A 201 3.21 -6.04 0.50
C ILE A 201 4.73 -5.94 0.42
N TYR A 202 5.23 -4.70 0.42
CA TYR A 202 6.65 -4.41 0.38
C TYR A 202 7.07 -3.57 1.59
N LEU A 203 7.90 -4.13 2.46
CA LEU A 203 8.50 -3.46 3.61
C LEU A 203 9.95 -3.11 3.29
N ASN A 204 10.23 -1.82 3.12
CA ASN A 204 11.57 -1.31 2.83
C ASN A 204 11.97 -0.32 3.93
N GLY A 205 12.49 -0.85 5.04
CA GLY A 205 12.88 -0.03 6.20
C GLY A 205 11.69 0.45 7.02
N ALA A 206 10.54 -0.21 6.90
CA ALA A 206 9.34 0.13 7.65
C ALA A 206 9.55 -0.02 9.17
N THR A 207 8.91 0.87 9.94
CA THR A 207 8.84 0.76 11.39
C THR A 207 7.41 0.45 11.82
N LEU A 208 7.21 -0.71 12.46
CA LEU A 208 5.90 -1.17 12.91
C LEU A 208 5.90 -1.26 14.44
N THR A 209 5.24 -0.30 15.09
CA THR A 209 5.00 -0.31 16.54
C THR A 209 3.53 -0.62 16.75
N VAL A 210 3.21 -1.90 16.97
CA VAL A 210 1.84 -2.40 17.00
C VAL A 210 1.73 -3.49 18.08
N PRO A 211 1.57 -3.13 19.36
CA PRO A 211 1.79 -4.04 20.48
C PRO A 211 0.80 -5.21 20.52
N ASN A 212 -0.44 -5.05 20.05
CA ASN A 212 -1.49 -6.07 20.18
C ASN A 212 -1.67 -6.97 18.95
N GLY A 213 -0.98 -6.68 17.84
CA GLY A 213 -0.91 -7.63 16.74
C GLY A 213 -0.78 -6.99 15.36
N ILE A 214 0.02 -7.62 14.51
CA ILE A 214 0.16 -7.29 13.10
C ILE A 214 -0.23 -8.52 12.28
N LEU A 215 -1.10 -8.34 11.31
CA LEU A 215 -1.48 -9.34 10.31
C LEU A 215 -1.16 -8.82 8.91
N LEU A 216 -0.32 -9.53 8.18
CA LEU A 216 0.00 -9.26 6.78
C LEU A 216 -0.52 -10.41 5.91
N THR A 217 -1.30 -10.05 4.89
CA THR A 217 -1.70 -10.94 3.79
C THR A 217 -1.19 -10.33 2.50
N GLY A 218 -0.32 -11.02 1.79
CA GLY A 218 0.26 -10.50 0.55
C GLY A 218 0.14 -11.51 -0.57
N THR A 219 -0.34 -11.07 -1.74
CA THR A 219 -0.33 -11.86 -2.97
C THR A 219 0.54 -11.15 -4.00
N GLY A 220 1.59 -11.83 -4.47
CA GLY A 220 2.47 -11.32 -5.51
C GLY A 220 1.74 -11.15 -6.84
N GLY A 221 2.30 -10.28 -7.68
CA GLY A 221 1.76 -9.95 -8.99
C GLY A 221 2.12 -10.93 -10.11
N GLU A 222 2.19 -10.44 -11.33
CA GLU A 222 2.51 -11.24 -12.51
C GLU A 222 3.65 -10.64 -13.34
N GLY A 223 4.39 -11.49 -14.04
CA GLY A 223 5.37 -11.08 -15.05
C GLY A 223 6.38 -12.17 -15.37
N SER A 224 6.93 -12.15 -16.59
CA SER A 224 7.94 -13.12 -17.03
C SER A 224 9.33 -12.93 -16.41
N GLY A 225 9.59 -11.79 -15.75
CA GLY A 225 10.89 -11.47 -15.14
C GLY A 225 11.14 -12.03 -13.73
N GLY A 226 10.10 -12.48 -13.03
CA GLY A 226 10.19 -13.06 -11.67
C GLY A 226 10.19 -12.04 -10.53
N PHE A 227 10.46 -12.52 -9.31
CA PHE A 227 10.41 -11.75 -8.07
C PHE A 227 9.03 -11.14 -7.79
N HIS A 228 7.97 -11.94 -7.91
CA HIS A 228 6.62 -11.53 -7.55
C HIS A 228 6.32 -12.09 -6.17
N HIS A 229 6.66 -11.36 -5.12
CA HIS A 229 6.48 -11.83 -3.74
C HIS A 229 5.10 -11.49 -3.17
N GLY A 230 4.55 -12.38 -2.35
CA GLY A 230 3.40 -12.05 -1.51
C GLY A 230 3.73 -10.92 -0.56
N VAL A 231 4.69 -11.17 0.34
CA VAL A 231 5.26 -10.16 1.22
C VAL A 231 6.79 -10.16 1.09
N SER A 232 7.40 -8.99 0.93
CA SER A 232 8.84 -8.82 0.86
C SER A 232 9.35 -7.87 1.93
N ILE A 233 10.41 -8.26 2.63
CA ILE A 233 11.14 -7.48 3.63
C ILE A 233 12.55 -7.28 3.08
N GLU A 234 12.84 -6.09 2.56
CA GLU A 234 14.06 -5.78 1.81
C GLU A 234 15.11 -5.03 2.63
N THR A 235 16.31 -4.97 2.04
CA THR A 235 17.68 -4.82 2.60
C THR A 235 17.91 -3.84 3.76
N THR A 236 17.00 -2.90 4.02
CA THR A 236 17.04 -2.06 5.23
C THR A 236 16.20 -2.68 6.35
N SER A 237 16.84 -2.95 7.50
CA SER A 237 16.20 -3.57 8.68
C SER A 237 14.86 -2.92 9.02
N SER A 238 13.78 -3.71 8.98
CA SER A 238 12.48 -3.29 9.48
C SER A 238 12.43 -3.52 10.99
N THR A 239 11.94 -2.53 11.75
CA THR A 239 11.83 -2.65 13.21
C THR A 239 10.39 -3.00 13.57
N VAL A 240 10.19 -4.10 14.30
CA VAL A 240 8.86 -4.57 14.68
C VAL A 240 8.76 -4.71 16.20
N THR A 241 7.81 -3.98 16.78
CA THR A 241 7.40 -4.15 18.18
C THR A 241 5.95 -4.63 18.20
N SER A 242 5.75 -5.90 18.49
CA SER A 242 4.43 -6.53 18.58
C SER A 242 4.47 -7.75 19.50
N SER A 243 3.35 -8.08 20.15
CA SER A 243 3.15 -9.37 20.82
C SER A 243 2.85 -10.51 19.84
N SER A 244 2.38 -10.19 18.63
CA SER A 244 2.02 -11.16 17.58
C SER A 244 2.27 -10.54 16.21
N PHE A 245 3.17 -11.13 15.42
CA PHE A 245 3.39 -10.72 14.04
C PHE A 245 3.11 -11.90 13.12
N ARG A 246 2.10 -11.78 12.25
CA ARG A 246 1.60 -12.87 11.43
C ARG A 246 1.71 -12.55 9.95
N PHE A 247 2.37 -13.43 9.21
CA PHE A 247 2.18 -13.59 7.78
C PHE A 247 1.17 -14.70 7.59
N GLN A 248 0.00 -14.37 7.04
CA GLN A 248 -1.09 -15.32 6.86
C GLN A 248 -1.57 -15.29 5.41
N ASN A 249 -1.83 -16.46 4.83
CA ASN A 249 -2.32 -16.58 3.44
C ASN A 249 -1.44 -15.83 2.43
N CYS A 250 -0.12 -15.87 2.63
CA CYS A 250 0.82 -15.14 1.80
C CYS A 250 1.25 -16.00 0.60
N MET A 251 1.13 -15.46 -0.61
CA MET A 251 1.33 -16.20 -1.85
C MET A 251 2.25 -15.44 -2.80
N GLY A 252 3.27 -16.13 -3.34
CA GLY A 252 4.06 -15.61 -4.45
C GLY A 252 3.21 -15.50 -5.73
N GLY A 253 3.58 -14.58 -6.60
CA GLY A 253 2.95 -14.32 -7.88
C GLY A 253 3.35 -15.30 -8.99
N SER A 254 3.11 -14.91 -10.24
CA SER A 254 3.24 -15.82 -11.39
C SER A 254 4.28 -15.36 -12.41
N GLY A 255 5.08 -16.31 -12.92
CA GLY A 255 6.04 -16.08 -14.02
C GLY A 255 7.47 -15.81 -13.53
N GLY A 256 8.46 -15.98 -14.40
CA GLY A 256 9.88 -15.88 -14.01
C GLY A 256 10.28 -16.80 -12.85
N ASN A 257 11.32 -16.45 -12.09
CA ASN A 257 11.82 -17.23 -10.95
C ASN A 257 11.65 -16.45 -9.64
N SER A 258 11.81 -17.14 -8.50
CA SER A 258 11.90 -16.50 -7.17
C SER A 258 10.61 -15.82 -6.72
N ASN A 259 9.45 -16.41 -6.99
CA ASN A 259 8.17 -15.89 -6.51
C ASN A 259 7.87 -16.43 -5.11
N TYR A 260 8.36 -15.74 -4.09
CA TYR A 260 8.16 -16.15 -2.69
C TYR A 260 6.82 -15.74 -2.09
N GLY A 261 6.21 -16.59 -1.26
CA GLY A 261 5.08 -16.19 -0.41
C GLY A 261 5.50 -15.10 0.56
N VAL A 262 6.58 -15.35 1.31
CA VAL A 262 7.27 -14.37 2.14
C VAL A 262 8.77 -14.41 1.86
N ASN A 263 9.33 -13.25 1.52
CA ASN A 263 10.77 -13.03 1.37
C ASN A 263 11.30 -12.19 2.55
N ALA A 264 12.14 -12.79 3.39
CA ALA A 264 12.86 -12.09 4.45
C ALA A 264 14.33 -11.88 4.04
N ALA A 265 14.55 -10.84 3.21
CA ALA A 265 15.86 -10.47 2.67
C ALA A 265 16.63 -9.45 3.54
N ALA A 266 15.97 -8.83 4.51
CA ALA A 266 16.60 -8.04 5.56
C ALA A 266 16.34 -8.61 6.95
N ASN A 267 17.12 -8.13 7.93
CA ASN A 267 16.96 -8.53 9.31
C ASN A 267 15.55 -8.16 9.81
N LEU A 268 14.87 -9.15 10.37
CA LEU A 268 13.59 -9.00 11.05
C LEU A 268 13.79 -9.45 12.50
N SER A 269 13.61 -8.55 13.45
CA SER A 269 13.75 -8.86 14.87
C SER A 269 12.53 -8.41 15.66
N MET A 270 12.06 -9.31 16.54
CA MET A 270 11.07 -9.03 17.57
C MET A 270 11.72 -9.28 18.93
N ALA A 271 11.63 -8.30 19.84
CA ALA A 271 12.15 -8.44 21.20
C ALA A 271 11.23 -9.26 22.12
N SER A 272 9.94 -9.34 21.77
CA SER A 272 8.88 -10.01 22.53
C SER A 272 7.90 -10.69 21.58
N GLY A 273 7.04 -11.57 22.09
CA GLY A 273 5.93 -12.14 21.33
C GLY A 273 6.31 -13.31 20.41
N THR A 274 5.42 -13.61 19.47
CA THR A 274 5.56 -14.72 18.52
C THR A 274 5.47 -14.22 17.08
N LEU A 275 6.38 -14.72 16.25
CA LEU A 275 6.35 -14.56 14.80
C LEU A 275 5.68 -15.78 14.17
N TYR A 276 4.65 -15.56 13.36
CA TYR A 276 3.89 -16.61 12.70
C TYR A 276 4.03 -16.53 11.18
N PHE A 277 4.21 -17.70 10.56
CA PHE A 277 4.03 -17.93 9.14
C PHE A 277 2.96 -19.02 8.99
N ASN A 278 1.75 -18.65 8.57
CA ASN A 278 0.63 -19.57 8.42
C ASN A 278 0.13 -19.51 6.97
N ASP A 279 -0.07 -20.66 6.34
CA ASP A 279 -0.60 -20.74 4.96
C ASP A 279 0.21 -19.88 4.00
N VAL A 280 1.51 -20.18 3.88
CA VAL A 280 2.44 -19.42 3.03
C VAL A 280 2.88 -20.28 1.86
N SER A 281 2.60 -19.83 0.63
CA SER A 281 2.91 -20.57 -0.59
C SER A 281 3.82 -19.80 -1.55
N GLY A 282 4.72 -20.52 -2.22
CA GLY A 282 5.42 -20.00 -3.37
C GLY A 282 4.46 -19.68 -4.52
N GLY A 283 4.95 -18.89 -5.45
CA GLY A 283 4.25 -18.58 -6.69
C GLY A 283 4.35 -19.67 -7.75
N SER A 284 3.80 -19.39 -8.93
CA SER A 284 3.74 -20.36 -10.04
C SER A 284 4.72 -20.02 -11.16
N ASN A 285 5.03 -21.03 -11.98
CA ASN A 285 5.94 -20.94 -13.13
C ASN A 285 7.41 -20.64 -12.76
N GLY A 286 8.33 -21.21 -13.54
CA GLY A 286 9.77 -21.08 -13.32
C GLY A 286 10.27 -21.89 -12.12
N THR A 287 11.42 -21.49 -11.58
CA THR A 287 12.18 -22.22 -10.57
C THR A 287 12.39 -21.38 -9.32
N THR A 288 12.70 -22.04 -8.19
CA THR A 288 13.00 -21.39 -6.90
C THR A 288 11.83 -20.59 -6.32
N ASN A 289 10.61 -21.10 -6.40
CA ASN A 289 9.43 -20.47 -5.78
C ASN A 289 9.15 -21.16 -4.44
N TYR A 290 9.53 -20.50 -3.35
CA TYR A 290 9.38 -20.99 -1.98
C TYR A 290 8.21 -20.29 -1.27
N GLY A 291 7.53 -20.99 -0.37
CA GLY A 291 6.58 -20.35 0.54
C GLY A 291 7.29 -19.30 1.39
N LEU A 292 8.26 -19.74 2.18
CA LEU A 292 9.06 -18.87 3.03
C LEU A 292 10.53 -18.94 2.59
N TYR A 293 11.09 -17.80 2.19
CA TYR A 293 12.52 -17.65 1.90
C TYR A 293 13.15 -16.67 2.89
N ILE A 294 14.18 -17.12 3.60
CA ILE A 294 14.92 -16.33 4.59
C ILE A 294 16.39 -16.28 4.17
N SER A 295 16.88 -15.10 3.78
CA SER A 295 18.29 -14.87 3.43
C SER A 295 19.01 -13.92 4.39
N ALA A 296 18.30 -13.39 5.39
CA ALA A 296 18.82 -12.56 6.46
C ALA A 296 18.42 -13.09 7.85
N THR A 297 18.84 -12.41 8.93
CA THR A 297 18.53 -12.88 10.28
C THR A 297 17.08 -12.61 10.63
N VAL A 298 16.32 -13.66 10.94
CA VAL A 298 14.98 -13.58 11.54
C VAL A 298 15.06 -14.04 12.99
N SER A 299 14.67 -13.19 13.93
CA SER A 299 14.75 -13.47 15.37
C SER A 299 13.50 -13.02 16.10
N ALA A 300 12.92 -13.92 16.90
CA ALA A 300 11.82 -13.64 17.81
C ALA A 300 11.89 -14.63 18.99
N PRO A 301 11.26 -14.34 20.15
CA PRO A 301 11.20 -15.30 21.25
C PRO A 301 10.57 -16.65 20.87
N ALA A 302 9.59 -16.61 19.96
CA ALA A 302 9.02 -17.79 19.33
C ALA A 302 8.78 -17.52 17.84
N ILE A 303 9.10 -18.52 17.00
CA ILE A 303 8.79 -18.53 15.57
C ILE A 303 7.98 -19.79 15.30
N ILE A 304 6.78 -19.65 14.72
CA ILE A 304 5.88 -20.75 14.41
C ILE A 304 5.55 -20.72 12.92
N GLY A 305 5.88 -21.80 12.21
CA GLY A 305 5.48 -22.03 10.83
C GLY A 305 4.48 -23.17 10.74
N THR A 306 3.33 -22.96 10.09
CA THR A 306 2.41 -24.03 9.69
C THR A 306 2.03 -23.83 8.22
N ASP A 307 1.86 -24.94 7.50
CA ASP A 307 1.34 -24.91 6.13
C ASP A 307 2.21 -24.02 5.22
N LEU A 308 3.51 -24.35 5.18
CA LEU A 308 4.51 -23.70 4.32
C LEU A 308 4.72 -24.55 3.08
N PHE A 309 4.40 -24.00 1.91
CA PHE A 309 4.41 -24.72 0.64
C PHE A 309 5.33 -24.05 -0.37
N ASP A 310 6.07 -24.84 -1.12
CA ASP A 310 6.68 -24.35 -2.37
C ASP A 310 5.60 -24.19 -3.46
N ALA A 311 6.00 -23.79 -4.67
CA ALA A 311 5.08 -23.73 -5.80
C ALA A 311 4.19 -24.99 -5.92
N PRO A 312 2.88 -24.84 -6.20
CA PRO A 312 1.97 -25.98 -6.40
C PRO A 312 2.42 -26.91 -7.54
N ASP A 313 3.32 -26.46 -8.42
CA ASP A 313 3.84 -27.24 -9.54
C ASP A 313 5.01 -28.18 -9.15
N ASN A 314 5.49 -28.13 -7.89
CA ASN A 314 6.56 -28.98 -7.36
C ASN A 314 6.02 -30.15 -6.51
N GLU A 315 4.97 -30.83 -6.99
CA GLU A 315 4.64 -32.15 -6.44
C GLU A 315 5.88 -33.07 -6.50
N ARG A 316 6.31 -33.54 -5.31
CA ARG A 316 7.30 -34.59 -5.03
C ARG A 316 8.79 -34.23 -5.10
N ARG A 317 9.31 -33.53 -4.08
CA ARG A 317 10.66 -33.82 -3.54
C ARG A 317 10.70 -33.68 -2.02
N LEU A 318 10.04 -34.61 -1.34
CA LEU A 318 10.46 -35.04 0.00
C LEU A 318 11.80 -35.77 -0.15
N TYR A 319 12.90 -35.13 0.22
CA TYR A 319 14.11 -35.84 0.64
C TYR A 319 14.16 -35.74 2.16
N GLY A 320 14.13 -36.90 2.81
CA GLY A 320 14.21 -37.06 4.27
C GLY A 320 15.62 -36.95 4.82
#